data_AF-A0A285MDD6-F1
#
_entry.id   AF-A0A285MDD6-F1
#
_cell.length_a   1.000
_cell.length_b   1.000
_cell.length_c   1.000
_cell.angle_alpha   90.00
_cell.angle_beta   90.00
_cell.angle_gamma   90.00
#
_symmetry.space_group_name_H-M   'P 1'
#
loop_
_entity.id
_entity.type
_entity.pdbx_description
1 polymer ?
#
loop_
_entity_poly.entity_id
_entity_poly.type
_entity_poly.pdbx_seq_one_letter_code
_entity_poly.pdbx_strand_id
1 'polypeptide(L)'
;MTHLMTTYSPTILYSAEDGTGNGNAGNGGEEAANGAGEGAEGVSGQEEHGGDSTGLYRPEGLDEAFHGETDQETIDKLMAGISDAKPVLPEDITGYDYSPSDELKDYFEEKDDPILNAAKSAALKHGIAPDVFQNFINDTFGDPVAQGLIAPAYDPKKEMDTLANMLGGDAKVAEKAINDAEAVAGNIAQTLKLPEGAGAFFQGMAETAPGVMIIRAVQGLAKERGIPLGGNDAGASSHFSKEQLENLGADPRINPSSGKYDAELRKKYDASFQALYGE
;
A
#
# COMPACT_ATOMS: atom_id res chain seq x y z
N MET A 1 20.79 -25.68 -6.30
CA MET A 1 20.67 -24.84 -5.10
C MET A 1 19.28 -24.25 -5.12
N THR A 2 18.41 -24.69 -4.23
CA THR A 2 17.02 -24.25 -4.14
C THR A 2 17.01 -22.92 -3.40
N HIS A 3 16.80 -21.80 -4.12
CA HIS A 3 16.58 -20.51 -3.48
C HIS A 3 15.12 -20.45 -3.01
N LEU A 4 14.95 -20.36 -1.69
CA LEU A 4 13.70 -19.96 -1.05
C LEU A 4 13.48 -18.49 -1.41
N MET A 5 12.58 -18.22 -2.36
CA MET A 5 12.08 -16.87 -2.61
C MET A 5 11.18 -16.49 -1.44
N THR A 6 11.71 -15.66 -0.53
CA THR A 6 10.93 -15.02 0.51
C THR A 6 10.24 -13.82 -0.13
N THR A 7 8.98 -13.98 -0.52
CA THR A 7 8.15 -12.89 -1.06
C THR A 7 8.02 -11.80 -0.01
N TYR A 8 8.79 -10.72 -0.14
CA TYR A 8 8.67 -9.54 0.70
C TYR A 8 7.62 -8.61 0.07
N SER A 9 6.35 -8.82 0.41
CA SER A 9 5.37 -7.74 0.25
C SER A 9 5.68 -6.65 1.28
N PRO A 10 6.01 -5.41 0.89
CA PRO A 10 6.16 -4.34 1.85
C PRO A 10 4.77 -4.00 2.41
N THR A 11 4.40 -4.63 3.51
CA THR A 11 3.27 -4.19 4.33
C THR A 11 3.62 -2.78 4.79
N ILE A 12 2.99 -1.77 4.19
CA ILE A 12 3.03 -0.40 4.68
C ILE A 12 2.32 -0.41 6.04
N LEU A 13 3.10 -0.66 7.10
CA LEU A 13 2.67 -0.53 8.48
C LEU A 13 2.45 0.95 8.75
N TYR A 14 1.21 1.41 8.60
CA TYR A 14 0.77 2.62 9.28
C TYR A 14 0.98 2.40 10.78
N SER A 15 1.91 3.16 11.35
CA SER A 15 2.09 3.21 12.80
C SER A 15 0.79 3.75 13.38
N ALA A 16 0.15 2.97 14.25
CA ALA A 16 -0.98 3.46 15.02
C ALA A 16 -0.48 4.62 15.89
N GLU A 17 -0.94 5.84 15.58
CA GLU A 17 -0.84 6.94 16.52
C GLU A 17 -1.56 6.55 17.81
N ASP A 18 -0.92 6.81 18.94
CA ASP A 18 -1.34 6.50 20.30
C ASP A 18 -2.70 7.13 20.65
N GLY A 19 -3.79 6.48 20.23
CA GLY A 19 -5.15 6.76 20.66
C GLY A 19 -5.49 5.93 21.90
N THR A 20 -5.20 6.48 23.07
CA THR A 20 -5.62 5.94 24.38
C THR A 20 -7.14 6.03 24.53
N GLY A 21 -7.86 5.04 24.00
CA GLY A 21 -9.30 4.88 24.14
C GLY A 21 -9.66 3.72 25.05
N ASN A 22 -9.81 4.01 26.35
CA ASN A 22 -10.26 3.07 27.37
C ASN A 22 -11.76 2.75 27.16
N GLY A 23 -12.11 1.49 26.89
CA GLY A 23 -13.49 1.09 26.58
C GLY A 23 -13.81 -0.34 26.99
N ASN A 24 -14.02 -0.53 28.29
CA ASN A 24 -14.51 -1.74 28.93
C ASN A 24 -16.02 -1.96 28.63
N ALA A 25 -16.39 -3.11 28.07
CA ALA A 25 -17.70 -3.76 28.24
C ALA A 25 -17.58 -5.19 27.68
N GLY A 26 -17.92 -6.28 28.36
CA GLY A 26 -18.93 -6.43 29.40
C GLY A 26 -19.87 -7.54 28.95
N ASN A 27 -19.64 -8.73 29.49
CA ASN A 27 -20.33 -9.98 29.21
C ASN A 27 -21.70 -10.04 29.92
N GLY A 28 -22.64 -10.81 29.36
CA GLY A 28 -23.92 -11.24 29.98
C GLY A 28 -25.11 -10.35 29.63
N GLY A 29 -26.33 -10.86 29.44
CA GLY A 29 -26.91 -12.18 29.62
C GLY A 29 -28.41 -12.08 29.32
N GLU A 30 -29.05 -13.23 29.12
CA GLU A 30 -30.49 -13.40 28.95
C GLU A 30 -31.31 -12.83 30.12
N GLU A 31 -32.49 -12.26 29.85
CA GLU A 31 -33.79 -12.77 30.34
C GLU A 31 -34.94 -11.77 30.04
N ALA A 32 -36.11 -12.36 29.81
CA ALA A 32 -37.37 -11.69 29.55
C ALA A 32 -38.05 -11.16 30.84
N ALA A 33 -38.85 -10.09 30.74
CA ALA A 33 -40.16 -10.01 31.41
C ALA A 33 -40.92 -8.71 31.06
N ASN A 34 -42.22 -8.92 30.81
CA ASN A 34 -43.37 -8.01 30.83
C ASN A 34 -43.31 -6.82 31.81
N GLY A 35 -44.03 -5.73 31.46
CA GLY A 35 -44.76 -4.94 32.46
C GLY A 35 -45.00 -3.47 32.15
N ALA A 36 -46.23 -3.16 31.72
CA ALA A 36 -47.09 -2.04 32.14
C ALA A 36 -46.47 -0.63 32.41
N GLY A 37 -46.79 0.31 31.50
CA GLY A 37 -47.65 1.48 31.76
C GLY A 37 -47.13 2.70 32.55
N GLU A 38 -47.77 3.85 32.25
CA GLU A 38 -47.62 5.22 32.79
C GLU A 38 -46.41 5.99 32.23
N GLY A 39 -46.49 7.19 31.65
CA GLY A 39 -47.57 8.15 31.41
C GLY A 39 -46.92 9.54 31.24
N ALA A 40 -47.56 10.44 30.45
CA ALA A 40 -47.24 11.87 30.24
C ALA A 40 -45.96 12.18 29.41
N GLU A 41 -45.84 13.20 28.55
CA GLU A 41 -46.56 14.44 28.19
C GLU A 41 -46.12 14.74 26.73
N GLY A 42 -46.98 15.02 25.76
CA GLY A 42 -47.50 16.37 25.55
C GLY A 42 -46.61 17.21 24.60
N VAL A 43 -46.63 16.94 23.29
CA VAL A 43 -46.31 17.95 22.26
C VAL A 43 -47.39 17.92 21.19
N SER A 44 -48.26 18.92 21.29
CA SER A 44 -49.32 19.26 20.35
C SER A 44 -48.74 19.83 19.05
N GLY A 45 -48.68 19.01 18.01
CA GLY A 45 -48.64 19.43 16.60
C GLY A 45 -50.01 19.16 16.00
N GLN A 46 -50.91 20.13 16.12
CA GLN A 46 -52.26 20.08 15.59
C GLN A 46 -52.21 20.33 14.08
N GLU A 47 -52.25 19.26 13.29
CA GLU A 47 -52.85 19.29 11.95
C GLU A 47 -54.18 18.54 12.05
N GLU A 48 -55.25 19.31 11.98
CA GLU A 48 -56.62 18.80 11.87
C GLU A 48 -56.77 18.03 10.55
N HIS A 49 -56.85 16.71 10.64
CA HIS A 49 -57.68 15.91 9.73
C HIS A 49 -58.75 15.21 10.56
N GLY A 50 -59.76 16.00 10.93
CA GLY A 50 -61.05 15.50 11.35
C GLY A 50 -61.74 14.85 10.16
N GLY A 51 -61.58 13.54 10.03
CA GLY A 51 -62.34 12.70 9.14
C GLY A 51 -62.55 11.37 9.84
N ASP A 52 -63.80 10.94 9.89
CA ASP A 52 -64.25 9.61 10.30
C ASP A 52 -63.56 8.54 9.42
N SER A 53 -62.29 8.22 9.69
CA SER A 53 -61.54 7.27 8.88
C SER A 53 -61.79 5.86 9.41
N THR A 54 -62.93 5.32 9.00
CA THR A 54 -63.12 3.88 8.82
C THR A 54 -62.25 3.32 7.68
N GLY A 55 -61.33 4.12 7.11
CA GLY A 55 -60.40 3.73 6.06
C GLY A 55 -59.07 3.23 6.63
N LEU A 56 -58.54 2.17 6.01
CA LEU A 56 -57.22 1.60 6.30
C LEU A 56 -56.14 2.68 6.37
N TYR A 57 -55.25 2.57 7.35
CA TYR A 57 -54.06 3.39 7.47
C TYR A 57 -53.06 3.02 6.36
N ARG A 58 -52.70 3.97 5.50
CA ARG A 58 -51.73 3.77 4.41
C ARG A 58 -50.66 4.87 4.44
N PRO A 59 -49.42 4.55 4.85
CA PRO A 59 -48.33 5.51 4.83
C PRO A 59 -48.08 6.03 3.42
N GLU A 60 -47.87 7.33 3.27
CA GLU A 60 -47.41 7.89 1.99
C GLU A 60 -46.03 7.31 1.63
N GLY A 61 -45.87 6.90 0.37
CA GLY A 61 -44.61 6.36 -0.16
C GLY A 61 -44.40 4.86 0.07
N LEU A 62 -45.34 4.16 0.73
CA LEU A 62 -45.31 2.69 0.78
C LEU A 62 -45.69 2.12 -0.59
N ASP A 63 -44.88 1.18 -1.10
CA ASP A 63 -45.17 0.49 -2.37
C ASP A 63 -46.53 -0.22 -2.31
N GLU A 64 -47.29 -0.13 -3.41
CA GLU A 64 -48.62 -0.76 -3.50
C GLU A 64 -48.58 -2.27 -3.25
N ALA A 65 -47.45 -2.94 -3.49
CA ALA A 65 -47.26 -4.35 -3.19
C ALA A 65 -47.40 -4.69 -1.69
N PHE A 66 -47.12 -3.73 -0.79
CA PHE A 66 -47.25 -3.93 0.65
C PHE A 66 -48.65 -3.61 1.19
N HIS A 67 -49.55 -3.10 0.35
CA HIS A 67 -50.90 -2.79 0.78
C HIS A 67 -51.76 -4.05 0.94
N GLY A 68 -52.31 -4.24 2.14
CA GLY A 68 -53.31 -5.27 2.45
C GLY A 68 -54.75 -4.76 2.32
N GLU A 69 -55.72 -5.68 2.28
CA GLU A 69 -57.15 -5.37 2.40
C GLU A 69 -57.52 -4.92 3.82
N THR A 70 -56.66 -5.22 4.80
CA THR A 70 -56.73 -4.73 6.18
C THR A 70 -55.41 -4.12 6.64
N ASP A 71 -55.42 -3.34 7.73
CA ASP A 71 -54.19 -2.84 8.37
C ASP A 71 -53.30 -4.00 8.82
N GLN A 72 -53.92 -5.08 9.34
CA GLN A 72 -53.20 -6.29 9.74
C GLN A 72 -52.49 -6.94 8.56
N GLU A 73 -53.17 -7.08 7.41
CA GLU A 73 -52.55 -7.65 6.21
C GLU A 73 -51.44 -6.73 5.63
N THR A 74 -51.59 -5.41 5.76
CA THR A 74 -50.53 -4.45 5.37
C THR A 74 -49.29 -4.63 6.26
N ILE A 75 -49.47 -4.75 7.57
CA ILE A 75 -48.39 -5.03 8.53
C ILE A 75 -47.77 -6.39 8.23
N ASP A 76 -48.56 -7.43 7.98
CA ASP A 76 -48.05 -8.78 7.68
C ASP A 76 -47.23 -8.78 6.38
N LYS A 77 -47.68 -8.07 5.33
CA LYS A 77 -46.92 -7.89 4.09
C LYS A 77 -45.64 -7.08 4.30
N LEU A 78 -45.68 -6.03 5.12
CA LEU A 78 -44.50 -5.25 5.47
C LEU A 78 -43.48 -6.11 6.24
N MET A 79 -43.95 -6.89 7.22
CA MET A 79 -43.11 -7.79 8.01
C MET A 79 -42.56 -8.95 7.20
N ALA A 80 -43.33 -9.48 6.24
CA ALA A 80 -42.86 -10.44 5.25
C ALA A 80 -41.78 -9.81 4.36
N GLY A 81 -42.02 -8.61 3.82
CA GLY A 81 -41.04 -7.86 3.04
C GLY A 81 -39.75 -7.55 3.81
N ILE A 82 -39.84 -7.18 5.08
CA ILE A 82 -38.67 -6.97 5.97
C ILE A 82 -37.93 -8.28 6.22
N SER A 83 -38.66 -9.39 6.37
CA SER A 83 -38.07 -10.72 6.58
C SER A 83 -37.39 -11.23 5.31
N ASP A 84 -37.99 -11.00 4.14
CA ASP A 84 -37.43 -11.32 2.83
C ASP A 84 -36.25 -10.41 2.47
N ALA A 85 -36.25 -9.16 2.97
CA ALA A 85 -35.14 -8.23 2.84
C ALA A 85 -33.95 -8.58 3.74
N LYS A 86 -34.05 -9.59 4.63
CA LYS A 86 -32.88 -10.06 5.36
C LYS A 86 -31.93 -10.74 4.36
N PRO A 87 -30.69 -10.26 4.23
CA PRO A 87 -29.74 -10.88 3.32
C PRO A 87 -29.54 -12.35 3.69
N VAL A 88 -29.65 -13.23 2.70
CA VAL A 88 -29.36 -14.65 2.87
C VAL A 88 -27.83 -14.80 2.93
N LEU A 89 -27.34 -15.03 4.14
CA LEU A 89 -25.91 -15.22 4.39
C LEU A 89 -25.52 -16.67 4.13
N PRO A 90 -24.33 -16.92 3.55
CA PRO A 90 -23.74 -18.24 3.50
C PRO A 90 -23.50 -18.84 4.89
N GLU A 91 -23.41 -20.17 4.96
CA GLU A 91 -23.02 -20.87 6.20
C GLU A 91 -21.54 -20.67 6.55
N ASP A 92 -20.70 -20.46 5.53
CA ASP A 92 -19.26 -20.25 5.67
C ASP A 92 -18.68 -19.34 4.57
N ILE A 93 -17.38 -19.08 4.65
CA ILE A 93 -16.67 -18.21 3.70
C ILE A 93 -16.64 -18.74 2.26
N THR A 94 -16.91 -20.03 2.04
CA THR A 94 -16.90 -20.64 0.70
C THR A 94 -18.08 -20.20 -0.16
N GLY A 95 -19.17 -19.73 0.46
CA GLY A 95 -20.31 -19.17 -0.25
C GLY A 95 -20.09 -17.75 -0.80
N TYR A 96 -18.95 -17.13 -0.51
CA TYR A 96 -18.51 -15.89 -1.16
C TYR A 96 -17.68 -16.24 -2.40
N ASP A 97 -18.37 -16.64 -3.46
CA ASP A 97 -17.73 -16.74 -4.77
C ASP A 97 -17.39 -15.32 -5.25
N TYR A 98 -16.15 -15.10 -5.62
CA TYR A 98 -15.66 -13.78 -6.03
C TYR A 98 -15.06 -13.89 -7.42
N SER A 99 -15.69 -13.22 -8.37
CA SER A 99 -15.16 -13.06 -9.72
C SER A 99 -14.65 -11.62 -9.87
N PRO A 100 -13.31 -11.41 -9.84
CA PRO A 100 -12.74 -10.08 -9.99
C PRO A 100 -13.06 -9.50 -11.37
N SER A 101 -13.23 -8.18 -11.43
CA SER A 101 -13.28 -7.45 -12.70
C SER A 101 -11.99 -7.64 -13.51
N ASP A 102 -12.01 -7.30 -14.79
CA ASP A 102 -10.85 -7.45 -15.68
C ASP A 102 -9.60 -6.72 -15.14
N GLU A 103 -9.79 -5.58 -14.48
CA GLU A 103 -8.71 -4.78 -13.86
C GLU A 103 -8.15 -5.43 -12.59
N LEU A 104 -8.97 -6.21 -11.89
CA LEU A 104 -8.64 -6.80 -10.59
C LEU A 104 -8.15 -8.24 -10.66
N LYS A 105 -8.17 -8.86 -11.85
CA LYS A 105 -7.71 -10.24 -12.06
C LYS A 105 -6.29 -10.46 -11.57
N ASP A 106 -5.36 -9.58 -11.94
CA ASP A 106 -3.95 -9.69 -11.54
C ASP A 106 -3.73 -9.61 -10.01
N TYR A 107 -4.74 -9.19 -9.24
CA TYR A 107 -4.66 -9.01 -7.79
C TYR A 107 -5.40 -10.10 -7.00
N PHE A 108 -6.52 -10.60 -7.52
CA PHE A 108 -7.45 -11.46 -6.77
C PHE A 108 -7.89 -12.72 -7.54
N GLU A 109 -7.19 -13.10 -8.62
CA GLU A 109 -7.48 -14.34 -9.35
C GLU A 109 -7.17 -15.60 -8.52
N GLU A 110 -6.24 -15.51 -7.56
CA GLU A 110 -5.93 -16.63 -6.67
C GLU A 110 -7.08 -16.93 -5.71
N LYS A 111 -7.69 -18.12 -5.88
CA LYS A 111 -8.81 -18.58 -5.04
C LYS A 111 -8.49 -18.63 -3.55
N ASP A 112 -7.23 -18.87 -3.19
CA ASP A 112 -6.76 -19.03 -1.82
C ASP A 112 -6.04 -17.77 -1.28
N ASP A 113 -6.27 -16.61 -1.89
CA ASP A 113 -5.67 -15.35 -1.44
C ASP A 113 -5.98 -15.07 0.05
N PRO A 114 -4.96 -14.93 0.92
CA PRO A 114 -5.16 -14.71 2.35
C PRO A 114 -5.91 -13.42 2.69
N ILE A 115 -5.73 -12.35 1.91
CA ILE A 115 -6.40 -11.06 2.09
C ILE A 115 -7.87 -11.22 1.71
N LEU A 116 -8.16 -11.87 0.59
CA LEU A 116 -9.52 -12.15 0.15
C LEU A 116 -10.25 -13.06 1.16
N ASN A 117 -9.59 -14.08 1.68
CA ASN A 117 -10.15 -14.96 2.71
C ASN A 117 -10.42 -14.22 4.03
N ALA A 118 -9.54 -13.30 4.44
CA ALA A 118 -9.79 -12.43 5.58
C ALA A 118 -10.99 -11.49 5.33
N ALA A 119 -11.11 -10.95 4.12
CA ALA A 119 -12.23 -10.10 3.72
C ALA A 119 -13.56 -10.88 3.72
N LYS A 120 -13.59 -12.11 3.18
CA LYS A 120 -14.75 -13.01 3.23
C LYS A 120 -15.16 -13.35 4.66
N SER A 121 -14.18 -13.62 5.53
CA SER A 121 -14.45 -13.87 6.96
C SER A 121 -15.07 -12.66 7.65
N ALA A 122 -14.57 -11.45 7.36
CA ALA A 122 -15.14 -10.21 7.87
C ALA A 122 -16.57 -9.98 7.32
N ALA A 123 -16.78 -10.21 6.03
CA ALA A 123 -18.10 -10.09 5.40
C ALA A 123 -19.15 -11.00 6.07
N LEU A 124 -18.80 -12.27 6.28
CA LEU A 124 -19.66 -13.22 6.99
C LEU A 124 -19.95 -12.77 8.42
N LYS A 125 -18.92 -12.35 9.17
CA LYS A 125 -19.05 -11.88 10.55
C LYS A 125 -19.97 -10.67 10.67
N HIS A 126 -19.98 -9.79 9.67
CA HIS A 126 -20.74 -8.54 9.67
C HIS A 126 -22.06 -8.62 8.90
N GLY A 127 -22.43 -9.80 8.40
CA GLY A 127 -23.69 -10.02 7.70
C GLY A 127 -23.77 -9.29 6.35
N ILE A 128 -22.65 -9.18 5.64
CA ILE A 128 -22.61 -8.64 4.28
C ILE A 128 -23.04 -9.74 3.31
N ALA A 129 -24.03 -9.49 2.48
CA ALA A 129 -24.46 -10.46 1.47
C ALA A 129 -23.36 -10.70 0.40
N PRO A 130 -23.27 -11.90 -0.21
CA PRO A 130 -22.21 -12.21 -1.18
C PRO A 130 -22.15 -11.27 -2.39
N ASP A 131 -23.31 -10.87 -2.92
CA ASP A 131 -23.43 -9.93 -4.03
C ASP A 131 -22.93 -8.52 -3.64
N VAL A 132 -23.28 -8.07 -2.45
CA VAL A 132 -22.79 -6.79 -1.89
C VAL A 132 -21.29 -6.86 -1.68
N PHE A 133 -20.77 -7.98 -1.19
CA PHE A 133 -19.33 -8.18 -1.00
C PHE A 133 -18.57 -8.09 -2.33
N GLN A 134 -19.03 -8.77 -3.38
CA GLN A 134 -18.38 -8.74 -4.68
C GLN A 134 -18.33 -7.31 -5.25
N ASN A 135 -19.46 -6.60 -5.22
CA ASN A 135 -19.52 -5.21 -5.69
C ASN A 135 -18.63 -4.29 -4.84
N PHE A 136 -18.65 -4.47 -3.52
CA PHE A 136 -17.83 -3.67 -2.60
C PHE A 136 -16.33 -3.80 -2.89
N ILE A 137 -15.81 -5.02 -3.11
CA ILE A 137 -14.40 -5.21 -3.46
C ILE A 137 -14.10 -4.59 -4.83
N ASN A 138 -14.94 -4.81 -5.83
CA ASN A 138 -14.75 -4.23 -7.16
C ASN A 138 -14.73 -2.69 -7.12
N ASP A 139 -15.68 -2.06 -6.43
CA ASP A 139 -15.78 -0.59 -6.33
C ASP A 139 -14.65 0.01 -5.47
N THR A 140 -14.21 -0.70 -4.43
CA THR A 140 -13.16 -0.22 -3.53
C THR A 140 -11.78 -0.26 -4.18
N PHE A 141 -11.49 -1.30 -4.97
CA PHE A 141 -10.15 -1.53 -5.53
C PHE A 141 -10.05 -1.19 -7.02
N GLY A 142 -11.15 -1.19 -7.77
CA GLY A 142 -11.16 -0.98 -9.23
C GLY A 142 -10.58 0.38 -9.62
N ASP A 143 -11.10 1.47 -9.05
CA ASP A 143 -10.63 2.83 -9.34
C ASP A 143 -9.16 3.05 -8.92
N PRO A 144 -8.73 2.69 -7.69
CA PRO A 144 -7.32 2.79 -7.31
C PRO A 144 -6.36 2.00 -8.20
N VAL A 145 -6.74 0.80 -8.63
CA VAL A 145 -5.95 0.00 -9.57
C VAL A 145 -5.89 0.68 -10.94
N ALA A 146 -7.02 1.13 -11.47
CA ALA A 146 -7.08 1.83 -12.76
C ALA A 146 -6.28 3.13 -12.78
N GLN A 147 -6.20 3.83 -11.64
CA GLN A 147 -5.38 5.03 -11.45
C GLN A 147 -3.91 4.74 -11.15
N GLY A 148 -3.52 3.46 -11.01
CA GLY A 148 -2.17 3.05 -10.65
C GLY A 148 -1.75 3.43 -9.22
N LEU A 149 -2.73 3.66 -8.33
CA LEU A 149 -2.48 3.91 -6.91
C LEU A 149 -2.10 2.63 -6.17
N ILE A 150 -2.52 1.47 -6.70
CA ILE A 150 -2.13 0.15 -6.22
C ILE A 150 -1.14 -0.42 -7.22
N ALA A 151 0.06 -0.79 -6.73
CA ALA A 151 1.07 -1.43 -7.55
C ALA A 151 0.61 -2.85 -7.92
N PRO A 152 0.77 -3.28 -9.18
CA PRO A 152 0.39 -4.62 -9.61
C PRO A 152 1.12 -5.70 -8.81
N ALA A 153 0.49 -6.88 -8.73
CA ALA A 153 1.14 -8.04 -8.16
C ALA A 153 2.48 -8.31 -8.85
N TYR A 154 3.49 -8.60 -8.05
CA TYR A 154 4.83 -8.87 -8.56
C TYR A 154 4.86 -10.20 -9.31
N ASP A 155 5.16 -10.14 -10.61
CA ASP A 155 5.40 -11.31 -11.46
C ASP A 155 6.88 -11.32 -11.89
N PRO A 156 7.72 -12.22 -11.32
CA PRO A 156 9.15 -12.29 -11.63
C PRO A 156 9.44 -12.44 -13.13
N LYS A 157 8.59 -13.16 -13.85
CA LYS A 157 8.80 -13.42 -15.28
C LYS A 157 8.47 -12.16 -16.09
N LYS A 158 7.33 -11.52 -15.79
CA LYS A 158 6.92 -10.26 -16.43
C LYS A 158 7.94 -9.15 -16.16
N GLU A 159 8.46 -9.05 -14.94
CA GLU A 159 9.50 -8.08 -14.58
C GLU A 159 10.81 -8.34 -15.34
N MET A 160 11.25 -9.61 -15.43
CA MET A 160 12.45 -9.97 -16.18
C MET A 160 12.31 -9.70 -17.69
N ASP A 161 11.16 -10.04 -18.28
CA ASP A 161 10.86 -9.77 -19.70
C ASP A 161 10.77 -8.25 -19.96
N THR A 162 10.15 -7.50 -19.05
CA THR A 162 10.07 -6.03 -19.12
C THR A 162 11.46 -5.41 -19.06
N LEU A 163 12.30 -5.86 -18.14
CA LEU A 163 13.67 -5.37 -18.01
C LEU A 163 14.52 -5.72 -19.24
N ALA A 164 14.38 -6.94 -19.78
CA ALA A 164 15.08 -7.34 -21.00
C ALA A 164 14.74 -6.40 -22.17
N ASN A 165 13.44 -6.09 -22.34
CA ASN A 165 12.97 -5.16 -23.34
C ASN A 165 13.52 -3.74 -23.13
N MET A 166 13.50 -3.23 -21.89
CA MET A 166 14.04 -1.90 -21.55
C MET A 166 15.55 -1.78 -21.85
N LEU A 167 16.30 -2.86 -21.63
CA LEU A 167 17.74 -2.91 -21.88
C LEU A 167 18.10 -3.24 -23.35
N GLY A 168 17.10 -3.51 -24.20
CA GLY A 168 17.32 -3.95 -25.57
C GLY A 168 18.05 -5.29 -25.67
N GLY A 169 17.80 -6.21 -24.74
CA GLY A 169 18.51 -7.48 -24.59
C GLY A 169 17.58 -8.69 -24.44
N ASP A 170 18.17 -9.82 -24.03
CA ASP A 170 17.46 -11.05 -23.72
C ASP A 170 17.35 -11.26 -22.20
N ALA A 171 16.74 -12.38 -21.79
CA ALA A 171 16.58 -12.74 -20.38
C ALA A 171 17.93 -12.80 -19.62
N LYS A 172 19.04 -13.16 -20.28
CA LYS A 172 20.36 -13.19 -19.63
C LYS A 172 20.90 -11.80 -19.34
N VAL A 173 20.63 -10.84 -20.23
CA VAL A 173 20.96 -9.43 -20.00
C VAL A 173 20.16 -8.89 -18.81
N ALA A 174 18.88 -9.22 -18.72
CA ALA A 174 18.03 -8.84 -17.59
C ALA A 174 18.48 -9.49 -16.27
N GLU A 175 18.71 -10.80 -16.26
CA GLU A 175 19.21 -11.54 -15.09
C GLU A 175 20.53 -10.96 -14.58
N LYS A 176 21.48 -10.68 -15.48
CA LYS A 176 22.73 -10.02 -15.09
C LYS A 176 22.47 -8.63 -14.50
N ALA A 177 21.56 -7.86 -15.10
CA ALA A 177 21.26 -6.51 -14.63
C ALA A 177 20.61 -6.49 -13.24
N ILE A 178 19.76 -7.48 -12.92
CA ILE A 178 19.18 -7.68 -11.59
C ILE A 178 20.28 -7.99 -10.58
N ASN A 179 21.12 -9.00 -10.85
CA ASN A 179 22.23 -9.36 -9.95
C ASN A 179 23.19 -8.18 -9.71
N ASP A 180 23.53 -7.43 -10.77
CA ASP A 180 24.35 -6.22 -10.66
C ASP A 180 23.66 -5.15 -9.78
N ALA A 181 22.34 -4.97 -9.94
CA ALA A 181 21.55 -4.00 -9.18
C ALA A 181 21.43 -4.39 -7.71
N GLU A 182 21.22 -5.66 -7.37
CA GLU A 182 21.21 -6.17 -6.00
C GLU A 182 22.55 -5.90 -5.29
N ALA A 183 23.66 -6.19 -5.97
CA ALA A 183 24.99 -5.94 -5.43
C ALA A 183 25.23 -4.44 -5.20
N VAL A 184 24.80 -3.58 -6.13
CA VAL A 184 24.90 -2.13 -5.98
C VAL A 184 24.01 -1.64 -4.83
N ALA A 185 22.77 -2.11 -4.76
CA ALA A 185 21.82 -1.74 -3.72
C ALA A 185 22.33 -2.09 -2.32
N GLY A 186 22.86 -3.31 -2.14
CA GLY A 186 23.50 -3.72 -0.89
C GLY A 186 24.69 -2.85 -0.51
N ASN A 187 25.59 -2.56 -1.47
CA ASN A 187 26.76 -1.71 -1.23
C ASN A 187 26.38 -0.27 -0.87
N ILE A 188 25.37 0.30 -1.55
CA ILE A 188 24.86 1.65 -1.24
C ILE A 188 24.26 1.64 0.16
N ALA A 189 23.36 0.70 0.48
CA ALA A 189 22.74 0.63 1.81
C ALA A 189 23.78 0.55 2.93
N GLN A 190 24.84 -0.24 2.76
CA GLN A 190 25.96 -0.35 3.71
C GLN A 190 26.79 0.93 3.79
N THR A 191 27.19 1.49 2.64
CA THR A 191 28.05 2.68 2.59
C THR A 191 27.35 3.89 3.20
N LEU A 192 26.03 4.02 2.97
CA LEU A 192 25.24 5.14 3.47
C LEU A 192 24.74 4.90 4.89
N LYS A 193 24.96 3.70 5.44
CA LYS A 193 24.43 3.24 6.74
C LYS A 193 22.92 3.48 6.84
N LEU A 194 22.18 3.10 5.78
CA LEU A 194 20.73 3.25 5.78
C LEU A 194 20.13 2.45 6.95
N PRO A 195 19.08 2.97 7.60
CA PRO A 195 18.28 2.17 8.52
C PRO A 195 17.80 0.88 7.85
N GLU A 196 17.65 -0.21 8.61
CA GLU A 196 17.32 -1.54 8.08
C GLU A 196 16.12 -1.53 7.12
N GLY A 197 15.03 -0.87 7.50
CA GLY A 197 13.84 -0.76 6.64
C GLY A 197 14.10 -0.01 5.32
N ALA A 198 14.94 1.04 5.34
CA ALA A 198 15.31 1.77 4.13
C ALA A 198 16.28 0.98 3.25
N GLY A 199 17.21 0.23 3.86
CA GLY A 199 18.10 -0.69 3.17
C GLY A 199 17.32 -1.82 2.48
N ALA A 200 16.39 -2.44 3.19
CA ALA A 200 15.52 -3.49 2.66
C ALA A 200 14.65 -2.98 1.52
N PHE A 201 14.05 -1.79 1.66
CA PHE A 201 13.31 -1.15 0.56
C PHE A 201 14.19 -0.92 -0.67
N PHE A 202 15.41 -0.40 -0.47
CA PHE A 202 16.33 -0.14 -1.58
C PHE A 202 16.81 -1.42 -2.27
N GLN A 203 16.96 -2.51 -1.51
CA GLN A 203 17.26 -3.83 -2.06
C GLN A 203 16.06 -4.41 -2.81
N GLY A 204 14.84 -4.30 -2.27
CA GLY A 204 13.62 -4.78 -2.94
C GLY A 204 13.36 -4.08 -4.28
N MET A 205 13.81 -2.84 -4.46
CA MET A 205 13.76 -2.19 -5.79
C MET A 205 14.56 -2.95 -6.86
N ALA A 206 15.63 -3.66 -6.49
CA ALA A 206 16.43 -4.43 -7.45
C ALA A 206 15.67 -5.62 -8.05
N GLU A 207 14.53 -6.00 -7.48
CA GLU A 207 13.68 -7.09 -7.99
C GLU A 207 12.73 -6.61 -9.10
N THR A 208 12.48 -5.31 -9.19
CA THR A 208 11.56 -4.72 -10.19
C THR A 208 12.33 -4.11 -11.37
N ALA A 209 11.80 -4.21 -12.58
CA ALA A 209 12.43 -3.64 -13.77
C ALA A 209 12.68 -2.12 -13.65
N PRO A 210 11.70 -1.30 -13.18
CA PRO A 210 11.93 0.13 -12.96
C PRO A 210 12.98 0.40 -11.88
N GLY A 211 12.97 -0.38 -10.80
CA GLY A 211 13.93 -0.20 -9.70
C GLY A 211 15.36 -0.56 -10.11
N VAL A 212 15.56 -1.61 -10.92
CA VAL A 212 16.86 -1.91 -11.54
C VAL A 212 17.36 -0.73 -12.37
N MET A 213 16.49 -0.12 -13.18
CA MET A 213 16.87 1.05 -13.99
C MET A 213 17.27 2.25 -13.12
N ILE A 214 16.54 2.51 -12.03
CA ILE A 214 16.88 3.57 -11.07
C ILE A 214 18.24 3.28 -10.41
N ILE A 215 18.47 2.06 -9.93
CA ILE A 215 19.73 1.68 -9.29
C ILE A 215 20.91 1.85 -10.26
N ARG A 216 20.74 1.44 -11.53
CA ARG A 216 21.76 1.63 -12.58
C ARG A 216 22.00 3.11 -12.89
N ALA A 217 20.96 3.93 -12.92
CA ALA A 217 21.09 5.38 -13.10
C ALA A 217 21.84 6.03 -11.92
N VAL A 218 21.52 5.65 -10.68
CA VAL A 218 22.24 6.09 -9.48
C VAL A 218 23.71 5.64 -9.53
N GLN A 219 23.98 4.41 -9.95
CA GLN A 219 25.35 3.91 -10.12
C GLN A 219 26.11 4.69 -11.21
N GLY A 220 25.45 5.05 -12.31
CA GLY A 220 26.03 5.89 -13.36
C GLY A 220 26.40 7.28 -12.83
N LEU A 221 25.47 7.94 -12.15
CA LEU A 221 25.71 9.23 -11.50
C LEU A 221 26.84 9.15 -10.47
N ALA A 222 26.88 8.08 -9.67
CA ALA A 222 27.94 7.83 -8.70
C ALA A 222 29.32 7.70 -9.34
N LYS A 223 29.42 7.02 -10.48
CA LYS A 223 30.68 6.84 -11.23
C LYS A 223 31.12 8.13 -11.91
N GLU A 224 30.18 8.90 -12.46
CA GLU A 224 30.47 10.13 -13.20
C GLU A 224 30.77 11.33 -12.31
N ARG A 225 30.07 11.45 -11.17
CA ARG A 225 30.17 12.62 -10.29
C ARG A 225 30.88 12.34 -8.96
N GLY A 226 31.09 11.06 -8.60
CA GLY A 226 31.31 10.66 -7.20
C GLY A 226 30.03 10.93 -6.40
N ILE A 227 29.55 10.00 -5.56
CA ILE A 227 28.37 10.33 -4.73
C ILE A 227 28.81 11.40 -3.72
N PRO A 228 28.35 12.66 -3.81
CA PRO A 228 28.56 13.62 -2.74
C PRO A 228 27.51 13.26 -1.70
N LEU A 229 27.87 12.40 -0.76
CA LEU A 229 27.02 12.13 0.39
C LEU A 229 26.95 13.39 1.22
N GLY A 230 25.75 13.97 1.24
CA GLY A 230 25.50 15.35 1.63
C GLY A 230 26.25 15.80 2.88
N GLY A 231 26.90 16.95 2.71
CA GLY A 231 27.59 17.71 3.74
C GLY A 231 28.37 18.84 3.04
N ASN A 232 27.65 19.93 2.72
CA ASN A 232 28.12 21.20 2.15
C ASN A 232 29.16 21.13 1.02
N ASP A 233 28.68 21.18 -0.23
CA ASP A 233 29.02 22.22 -1.22
C ASP A 233 28.72 21.72 -2.64
N ALA A 234 27.65 22.26 -3.21
CA ALA A 234 27.25 22.03 -4.58
C ALA A 234 28.23 22.75 -5.53
N GLY A 235 29.39 22.14 -5.79
CA GLY A 235 30.36 22.70 -6.75
C GLY A 235 31.60 21.89 -7.07
N ALA A 236 31.78 20.67 -6.55
CA ALA A 236 33.10 20.06 -6.44
C ALA A 236 33.18 18.59 -6.92
N SER A 237 32.92 18.31 -8.19
CA SER A 237 33.34 17.02 -8.80
C SER A 237 34.84 17.00 -9.18
N SER A 238 35.66 17.89 -8.61
CA SER A 238 37.08 18.07 -8.93
C SER A 238 38.05 17.92 -7.76
N HIS A 239 37.57 17.53 -6.56
CA HIS A 239 38.38 17.60 -5.34
C HIS A 239 38.56 16.26 -4.62
N PHE A 240 39.78 16.05 -4.08
CA PHE A 240 40.12 14.90 -3.24
C PHE A 240 39.48 15.02 -1.85
N SER A 241 39.11 13.89 -1.25
CA SER A 241 38.65 13.85 0.15
C SER A 241 39.79 14.19 1.12
N LYS A 242 39.45 14.53 2.37
CA LYS A 242 40.45 14.83 3.43
C LYS A 242 41.46 13.69 3.62
N GLU A 243 40.98 12.45 3.68
CA GLU A 243 41.83 11.27 3.83
C GLU A 243 42.72 11.02 2.60
N GLN A 244 42.20 11.31 1.40
CA GLN A 244 42.99 11.25 0.17
C GLN A 244 44.08 12.32 0.13
N LEU A 245 43.81 13.53 0.63
CA LEU A 245 44.80 14.59 0.75
C LEU A 245 45.91 14.23 1.75
N GLU A 246 45.56 13.69 2.92
CA GLU A 246 46.57 13.25 3.89
C GLU A 246 47.49 12.16 3.31
N ASN A 247 46.92 11.20 2.58
CA ASN A 247 47.69 10.14 1.92
C ASN A 247 48.52 10.67 0.74
N LEU A 248 47.98 11.60 -0.05
CA LEU A 248 48.70 12.22 -1.15
C LEU A 248 49.83 13.13 -0.66
N GLY A 249 49.73 13.70 0.55
CA GLY A 249 50.75 14.56 1.17
C GLY A 249 52.14 13.90 1.28
N ALA A 250 52.19 12.57 1.35
CA ALA A 250 53.43 11.79 1.38
C ALA A 250 53.83 11.19 0.02
N ASP A 251 53.03 11.40 -1.04
CA ASP A 251 53.26 10.81 -2.35
C ASP A 251 54.45 11.50 -3.06
N PRO A 252 55.47 10.75 -3.52
CA PRO A 252 56.59 11.33 -4.25
C PRO A 252 56.19 12.02 -5.57
N ARG A 253 54.96 11.83 -6.06
CA ARG A 253 54.44 12.52 -7.27
C ARG A 253 54.00 13.95 -7.01
N ILE A 254 53.64 14.33 -5.78
CA ILE A 254 53.25 15.71 -5.48
C ILE A 254 54.44 16.60 -5.09
N ASN A 255 55.61 16.00 -4.82
CA ASN A 255 56.81 16.70 -4.41
C ASN A 255 57.58 17.26 -5.64
N PRO A 256 57.74 18.58 -5.79
CA PRO A 256 58.44 19.20 -6.93
C PRO A 256 59.92 18.80 -7.05
N SER A 257 60.53 18.37 -5.95
CA SER A 257 61.93 17.94 -5.91
C SER A 257 62.11 16.45 -6.21
N SER A 258 61.03 15.71 -6.44
CA SER A 258 61.07 14.28 -6.76
C SER A 258 61.19 14.05 -8.27
N GLY A 259 61.99 13.05 -8.66
CA GLY A 259 62.08 12.61 -10.05
C GLY A 259 60.79 11.97 -10.60
N LYS A 260 59.76 11.79 -9.75
CA LYS A 260 58.43 11.28 -10.13
C LYS A 260 57.35 12.37 -10.12
N TYR A 261 57.74 13.64 -10.08
CA TYR A 261 56.81 14.76 -9.97
C TYR A 261 55.79 14.76 -11.11
N ASP A 262 54.52 14.92 -10.74
CA ASP A 262 53.38 15.07 -11.63
C ASP A 262 52.72 16.44 -11.36
N ALA A 263 52.90 17.35 -12.31
CA ALA A 263 52.41 18.72 -12.20
C ALA A 263 50.87 18.81 -12.23
N GLU A 264 50.19 17.91 -12.94
CA GLU A 264 48.73 17.90 -13.01
C GLU A 264 48.12 17.38 -11.71
N LEU A 265 48.72 16.33 -11.14
CA LEU A 265 48.31 15.79 -9.84
C LEU A 265 48.53 16.83 -8.74
N ARG A 266 49.66 17.54 -8.74
CA ARG A 266 49.95 18.61 -7.78
C ARG A 266 48.94 19.74 -7.87
N LYS A 267 48.59 20.19 -9.08
CA LYS A 267 47.59 21.24 -9.29
C LYS A 267 46.21 20.84 -8.73
N LYS A 268 45.80 19.58 -8.91
CA LYS A 268 44.54 19.05 -8.34
C LYS A 268 44.60 18.93 -6.82
N TYR A 269 45.75 18.49 -6.28
CA TYR A 269 45.99 18.45 -4.84
C TYR A 269 45.86 19.84 -4.21
N ASP A 270 46.55 20.84 -4.76
CA ASP A 270 46.53 22.21 -4.23
C ASP A 270 45.12 22.83 -4.32
N ALA A 271 44.41 22.64 -5.44
CA ALA A 271 43.03 23.11 -5.59
C ALA A 271 42.07 22.45 -4.59
N SER A 272 42.26 21.16 -4.30
CA SER A 272 41.47 20.41 -3.30
C SER A 272 41.81 20.82 -1.88
N PHE A 273 43.08 21.07 -1.59
CA PHE A 273 43.53 21.55 -0.29
C PHE A 273 43.00 22.95 -0.01
N GLN A 274 43.05 23.85 -1.01
CA GLN A 274 42.49 25.19 -0.90
C GLN A 274 40.96 25.18 -0.74
N ALA A 275 40.25 24.31 -1.45
CA ALA A 275 38.79 24.19 -1.28
C ALA A 275 38.38 23.69 0.12
N LEU A 276 39.20 22.83 0.75
CA LEU A 276 38.88 22.24 2.07
C LEU A 276 39.40 23.04 3.27
N TYR A 277 40.48 23.83 3.09
CA TYR A 277 41.19 24.49 4.19
C TYR A 277 41.49 25.98 3.95
N GLY A 278 41.16 26.51 2.77
CA GLY A 278 41.32 27.92 2.45
C GLY A 278 40.04 28.70 2.76
N GLU A 279 40.01 29.36 3.91
CA GLU A 279 39.21 30.58 4.10
C GLU A 279 39.91 31.79 3.45
#